data_AF-A0A850R9W1-F1
#
_entry.id   AF-A0A850R9W1-F1
#
_cell.length_a   1.000
_cell.length_b   1.000
_cell.length_c   1.000
_cell.angle_alpha   90.00
_cell.angle_beta   90.00
_cell.angle_gamma   90.00
#
_symmetry.space_group_name_H-M   'P 1'
#
loop_
_entity.id
_entity.type
_entity.pdbx_description
1 polymer ?
#
loop_
_entity_poly.entity_id
_entity_poly.type
_entity_poly.pdbx_seq_one_letter_code
_entity_poly.pdbx_strand_id
1 'polypeptide(L)'
;MADTPHRTDSLDTLGHKLGEAALTLLVRLYPQVRQASNAQLDAACAAMRAQVGPVLDELLTEAREAPTVAHVAFQSAALSLAQAGIQALKDSRK
;
A
#
# COMPACT_ATOMS: atom_id res chain seq x y z
N MET A 1 -20.59 23.34 12.16
CA MET A 1 -19.29 24.04 12.05
C MET A 1 -18.41 23.42 13.15
N ALA A 2 -17.39 22.59 12.92
CA ALA A 2 -16.44 22.53 11.83
C ALA A 2 -16.33 21.11 11.24
N ASP A 3 -16.41 21.07 9.92
CA ASP A 3 -15.88 20.02 9.05
C ASP A 3 -14.40 19.79 9.44
N THR A 4 -14.03 18.59 9.89
CA THR A 4 -12.66 18.27 10.33
C THR A 4 -11.75 18.08 9.12
N PRO A 5 -10.93 19.07 8.71
CA PRO A 5 -10.03 18.94 7.55
C PRO A 5 -8.78 18.11 7.94
N HIS A 6 -8.53 17.97 9.23
CA HIS A 6 -7.33 17.35 9.80
C HIS A 6 -7.32 15.81 9.70
N ARG A 7 -8.51 15.18 9.65
CA ARG A 7 -8.62 13.71 9.61
C ARG A 7 -8.27 13.18 8.23
N THR A 8 -8.75 13.83 7.18
CA THR A 8 -8.49 13.44 5.79
C THR A 8 -7.01 13.62 5.45
N ASP A 9 -6.39 14.71 5.90
CA ASP A 9 -4.95 14.98 5.72
C ASP A 9 -4.06 13.92 6.40
N SER A 10 -4.46 13.46 7.60
CA SER A 10 -3.76 12.39 8.32
C SER A 10 -3.88 11.04 7.60
N LEU A 11 -5.06 10.73 7.03
CA LEU A 11 -5.28 9.51 6.26
C LEU A 11 -4.53 9.53 4.92
N ASP A 12 -4.50 10.68 4.26
CA ASP A 12 -3.74 10.86 3.02
C ASP A 12 -2.23 10.68 3.28
N THR A 13 -1.73 11.29 4.37
CA THR A 13 -0.34 11.12 4.83
C THR A 13 -0.01 9.66 5.17
N LEU A 14 -0.92 8.96 5.87
CA LEU A 14 -0.75 7.54 6.19
C LEU A 14 -0.74 6.67 4.93
N GLY A 15 -1.68 6.91 4.02
CA GLY A 15 -1.75 6.25 2.72
C GLY A 15 -0.49 6.49 1.88
N HIS A 16 0.06 7.71 1.90
CA HIS A 16 1.30 8.05 1.23
C HIS A 16 2.48 7.26 1.81
N LYS A 17 2.65 7.26 3.15
CA LYS A 17 3.70 6.51 3.84
C LYS A 17 3.60 5.00 3.59
N LEU A 18 2.38 4.48 3.60
CA LEU A 18 2.09 3.08 3.31
C LEU A 18 2.50 2.74 1.86
N GLY A 19 2.15 3.61 0.91
CA GLY A 19 2.54 3.50 -0.49
C GLY A 19 4.05 3.53 -0.69
N GLU A 20 4.77 4.46 -0.06
CA GLU A 20 6.24 4.53 -0.12
C GLU A 20 6.90 3.26 0.46
N ALA A 21 6.39 2.77 1.60
CA ALA A 21 6.88 1.53 2.21
C ALA A 21 6.63 0.32 1.29
N ALA A 22 5.43 0.21 0.73
CA ALA A 22 5.06 -0.85 -0.19
C ALA A 22 5.90 -0.81 -1.49
N LEU A 23 6.14 0.38 -2.06
CA LEU A 23 7.02 0.53 -3.23
C LEU A 23 8.46 0.15 -2.92
N THR A 24 8.96 0.55 -1.76
CA THR A 24 10.31 0.18 -1.30
C THR A 24 10.45 -1.34 -1.16
N LEU A 25 9.44 -1.99 -0.57
CA LEU A 25 9.38 -3.45 -0.47
C LEU A 25 9.26 -4.11 -1.83
N LEU A 26 8.42 -3.57 -2.72
CA LEU A 26 8.23 -4.10 -4.07
C LEU A 26 9.53 -4.08 -4.87
N VAL A 27 10.27 -2.97 -4.86
CA VAL A 27 11.56 -2.86 -5.57
C VAL A 27 12.62 -3.77 -4.94
N ARG A 28 12.60 -3.96 -3.62
CA ARG A 28 13.52 -4.88 -2.92
C ARG A 28 13.21 -6.35 -3.20
N LEU A 29 11.94 -6.74 -3.13
CA LEU A 29 11.49 -8.13 -3.30
C LEU A 29 11.45 -8.54 -4.77
N TYR A 30 11.17 -7.60 -5.66
CA TYR A 30 11.02 -7.85 -7.10
C TYR A 30 11.81 -6.81 -7.93
N PRO A 31 13.15 -6.91 -7.97
CA PRO A 31 14.00 -5.97 -8.71
C PRO A 31 13.73 -5.97 -10.23
N GLN A 32 13.07 -7.01 -10.73
CA GLN A 32 12.64 -7.13 -12.12
C GLN A 32 11.62 -6.05 -12.52
N VAL A 33 10.97 -5.38 -11.56
CA VAL A 33 10.13 -4.20 -11.82
C VAL A 33 10.88 -3.10 -12.58
N ARG A 34 12.21 -3.01 -12.42
CA ARG A 34 13.06 -2.04 -13.15
C ARG A 34 13.12 -2.29 -14.65
N GLN A 35 12.81 -3.51 -15.08
CA GLN A 35 12.72 -3.89 -16.49
C GLN A 35 11.27 -3.95 -16.98
N ALA A 36 10.30 -3.69 -16.09
CA ALA A 36 8.89 -3.68 -16.45
C ALA A 36 8.58 -2.43 -17.30
N SER A 37 7.70 -2.61 -18.27
CA SER A 37 7.24 -1.50 -19.12
C SER A 37 6.32 -0.56 -18.34
N ASN A 38 6.22 0.70 -18.76
CA ASN A 38 5.32 1.69 -18.11
C ASN A 38 3.88 1.17 -17.95
N ALA A 39 3.35 0.40 -18.91
CA ALA A 39 2.03 -0.22 -18.81
C ALA A 39 1.93 -1.25 -17.66
N GLN A 40 2.99 -2.00 -17.40
CA GLN A 40 3.05 -2.98 -16.31
C GLN A 40 3.17 -2.27 -14.96
N LEU A 41 3.96 -1.19 -14.90
CA LEU A 41 4.07 -0.35 -13.70
C LEU A 41 2.74 0.33 -13.36
N ASP A 42 2.02 0.81 -14.37
CA ASP A 42 0.70 1.42 -14.19
C ASP A 42 -0.31 0.39 -13.67
N ALA A 43 -0.34 -0.82 -14.25
CA ALA A 43 -1.17 -1.92 -13.75
C ALA A 43 -0.83 -2.32 -12.30
N ALA A 44 0.46 -2.36 -11.95
CA ALA A 44 0.91 -2.64 -10.60
C ALA A 44 0.47 -1.56 -9.61
N CYS A 45 0.65 -0.28 -9.97
CA CYS A 45 0.18 0.86 -9.18
C CYS A 45 -1.34 0.86 -9.02
N ALA A 46 -2.10 0.52 -10.08
CA ALA A 46 -3.55 0.41 -10.03
C ALA A 46 -4.01 -0.70 -9.08
N ALA A 47 -3.35 -1.88 -9.15
CA ALA A 47 -3.63 -3.00 -8.26
C ALA A 47 -3.32 -2.66 -6.79
N MET A 48 -2.19 -1.99 -6.54
CA MET A 48 -1.84 -1.48 -5.21
C MET A 48 -2.91 -0.48 -4.72
N ARG A 49 -3.30 0.50 -5.55
CA ARG A 49 -4.34 1.49 -5.19
C ARG A 49 -5.67 0.84 -4.85
N ALA A 50 -6.06 -0.20 -5.56
CA ALA A 50 -7.30 -0.93 -5.29
C ALA A 50 -7.28 -1.61 -3.91
N GLN A 51 -6.11 -2.07 -3.44
CA GLN A 51 -5.96 -2.65 -2.10
C GLN A 51 -5.76 -1.62 -0.99
N VAL A 52 -5.32 -0.38 -1.28
CA VAL A 52 -5.04 0.62 -0.23
C VAL A 52 -6.26 0.89 0.65
N GLY A 53 -7.46 0.96 0.07
CA GLY A 53 -8.70 1.19 0.82
C GLY A 53 -8.94 0.17 1.94
N PRO A 54 -9.16 -1.12 1.61
CA PRO A 54 -9.40 -2.14 2.63
C PRO A 54 -8.23 -2.31 3.60
N VAL A 55 -6.98 -2.22 3.11
CA VAL A 55 -5.78 -2.36 3.94
C VAL A 55 -5.66 -1.21 4.96
N LEU A 56 -5.99 0.03 4.58
CA LEU A 56 -6.00 1.15 5.52
C LEU A 56 -7.13 1.02 6.55
N ASP A 57 -8.32 0.59 6.14
CA ASP A 57 -9.45 0.41 7.05
C ASP A 57 -9.17 -0.67 8.11
N GLU A 58 -8.58 -1.78 7.68
CA GLU A 58 -8.13 -2.86 8.55
C GLU A 58 -7.02 -2.38 9.49
N LEU A 59 -6.01 -1.66 8.98
CA LEU A 59 -4.94 -1.07 9.79
C LEU A 59 -5.46 -0.09 10.84
N LEU A 60 -6.43 0.75 10.50
CA LEU A 60 -7.04 1.69 11.44
C LEU A 60 -7.85 0.96 12.51
N THR A 61 -8.51 -0.13 12.14
CA THR A 61 -9.23 -1.00 13.06
C THR A 61 -8.25 -1.67 14.03
N GLU A 62 -7.20 -2.32 13.51
CA GLU A 62 -6.16 -2.96 14.32
C GLU A 62 -5.43 -1.96 15.23
N ALA A 63 -5.13 -0.76 14.73
CA ALA A 63 -4.50 0.29 15.52
C ALA A 63 -5.41 0.81 16.65
N ARG A 64 -6.73 0.79 16.46
CA ARG A 64 -7.71 1.14 17.51
C ARG A 64 -7.87 0.04 18.54
N GLU A 65 -7.89 -1.22 18.12
CA GLU A 65 -8.10 -2.36 19.02
C GLU A 65 -6.83 -2.75 19.78
N ALA A 66 -5.69 -2.68 19.11
CA ALA A 66 -4.40 -3.10 19.65
C ALA A 66 -3.28 -2.14 19.19
N PRO A 67 -3.15 -0.96 19.82
CA PRO A 67 -2.13 0.03 19.45
C PRO A 67 -0.69 -0.49 19.59
N THR A 68 -0.46 -1.52 20.41
CA THR A 68 0.84 -2.18 20.57
C THR A 68 1.28 -2.97 19.33
N VAL A 69 0.35 -3.41 18.48
CA VAL A 69 0.66 -4.13 17.22
C VAL A 69 0.47 -3.27 15.97
N ALA A 70 0.08 -2.00 16.11
CA ALA A 70 -0.13 -1.09 14.98
C ALA A 70 1.09 -0.99 14.03
N HIS A 71 2.30 -1.09 14.57
CA HIS A 71 3.51 -1.11 13.74
C HIS A 71 3.63 -2.39 12.90
N VAL A 72 3.24 -3.54 13.45
CA VAL A 72 3.24 -4.83 12.76
C VAL A 72 2.13 -4.86 11.71
N ALA A 73 0.94 -4.36 12.04
CA ALA A 73 -0.16 -4.15 11.11
C ALA A 73 0.28 -3.27 9.92
N PHE A 74 0.98 -2.17 10.20
CA PHE A 74 1.55 -1.31 9.15
C PHE A 74 2.53 -2.02 8.22
N GLN A 75 3.44 -2.82 8.78
CA GLN A 75 4.37 -3.60 7.96
C GLN A 75 3.66 -4.68 7.14
N SER A 76 2.67 -5.37 7.73
CA SER A 76 1.86 -6.39 7.08
C SER A 76 1.03 -5.80 5.92
N ALA A 77 0.43 -4.63 6.15
CA ALA A 77 -0.28 -3.84 5.17
C ALA A 77 0.63 -3.46 3.99
N ALA A 78 1.82 -2.90 4.28
CA ALA A 78 2.79 -2.54 3.25
C ALA A 78 3.26 -3.77 2.44
N LEU A 79 3.44 -4.92 3.10
CA LEU A 79 3.82 -6.17 2.45
C LEU A 79 2.70 -6.69 1.54
N SER A 80 1.45 -6.66 1.99
CA SER A 80 0.28 -7.08 1.22
C SER A 80 0.12 -6.25 -0.06
N LEU A 81 0.29 -4.92 0.05
CA LEU A 81 0.30 -4.03 -1.12
C LEU A 81 1.45 -4.34 -2.07
N ALA A 82 2.66 -4.55 -1.55
CA ALA A 82 3.80 -4.93 -2.38
C ALA A 82 3.55 -6.24 -3.13
N GLN A 83 2.95 -7.24 -2.46
CA GLN A 83 2.58 -8.51 -3.07
C GLN A 83 1.52 -8.35 -4.17
N ALA A 84 0.49 -7.52 -3.95
CA ALA A 84 -0.51 -7.21 -4.98
C ALA A 84 0.12 -6.58 -6.22
N GLY A 85 1.05 -5.63 -6.05
CA GLY A 85 1.81 -5.03 -7.15
C GLY A 85 2.66 -6.06 -7.89
N ILE A 86 3.36 -6.94 -7.17
CA ILE A 86 4.17 -8.03 -7.77
C ILE A 86 3.28 -9.00 -8.55
N GLN A 87 2.12 -9.36 -8.00
CA GLN A 87 1.18 -10.26 -8.65
C GLN A 87 0.65 -9.65 -9.95
N ALA A 88 0.24 -8.37 -9.94
CA ALA A 88 -0.16 -7.65 -11.15
C ALA A 88 0.95 -7.55 -12.20
N LEU A 89 2.21 -7.36 -11.78
CA LEU A 89 3.36 -7.39 -12.69
C LEU A 89 3.57 -8.77 -13.33
N LYS A 90 3.36 -9.85 -12.56
CA LYS A 90 3.46 -11.23 -13.06
C LYS A 90 2.32 -11.55 -14.03
N ASP A 91 1.10 -11.14 -13.71
CA ASP A 91 -0.08 -11.35 -14.55
C ASP A 91 0.01 -10.54 -15.85
N SER A 92 0.57 -9.32 -15.80
CA SER A 92 0.82 -8.48 -16.98
C SER A 92 2.01 -8.94 -17.85
N ARG A 93 2.73 -10.00 -17.44
CA ARG A 93 3.83 -10.60 -18.21
C ARG A 93 3.40 -11.89 -18.94
N LYS A 94 2.20 -12.37 -18.65
CA LYS A 94 1.62 -13.58 -19.24
C LYS A 94 0.87 -13.23 -20.52
#